data_AF-A0A2E6P3U0-F1
#
_entry.id   AF-A0A2E6P3U0-F1
#
_cell.length_a   1.000
_cell.length_b   1.000
_cell.length_c   1.000
_cell.angle_alpha   90.00
_cell.angle_beta   90.00
_cell.angle_gamma   90.00
#
_symmetry.space_group_name_H-M   'P 1'
#
loop_
_entity.id
_entity.type
_entity.pdbx_description
1 polymer ?
#
loop_
_entity_poly.entity_id
_entity_poly.type
_entity_poly.pdbx_seq_one_letter_code
_entity_poly.pdbx_strand_id
1 'polypeptide(L)'
;MLTGNTLVFDIETVPDTQSGSTIYNLANLSEKDVVKAMRAKRIEKTGYTDFIAPHLHKIVAISVALQSKSDFRIWSIGTEESDEKELLIRFFEGLEKYEPTIVSWNGMAFDLPVIHYRSLFHGVVAPHYWDVGHIKKDYRFNNYISRFHWRHIDLMDALAAFQNRAWAPLDEIASMLGLPGKSGMSGSDVWDAYQNRDLRGIRNYCECDVMNTYLIYLRFEQIRGNLHTDSLSRELDRVKTEINRAKTGHLRDFSEYCDSYKLG
;
A
#
# COMPACT_ATOMS: atom_id res chain seq x y z
N MET A 1 2.66 -21.14 -11.28
CA MET A 1 2.06 -19.83 -11.63
C MET A 1 0.98 -19.56 -10.61
N LEU A 2 0.86 -18.32 -10.13
CA LEU A 2 -0.19 -17.91 -9.21
C LEU A 2 -1.56 -18.19 -9.85
N THR A 3 -2.48 -18.78 -9.10
CA THR A 3 -3.72 -19.38 -9.64
C THR A 3 -4.93 -18.43 -9.66
N GLY A 4 -4.80 -17.23 -9.07
CA GLY A 4 -5.83 -16.19 -9.01
C GLY A 4 -5.28 -14.80 -9.37
N ASN A 5 -6.11 -13.77 -9.21
CA ASN A 5 -5.65 -12.39 -9.30
C ASN A 5 -5.04 -11.96 -7.97
N THR A 6 -3.90 -11.29 -8.01
CA THR A 6 -3.29 -10.66 -6.83
C THR A 6 -3.18 -9.16 -7.06
N LEU A 7 -3.65 -8.36 -6.10
CA LEU A 7 -3.53 -6.91 -6.11
C LEU A 7 -2.65 -6.49 -4.92
N VAL A 8 -1.42 -6.12 -5.19
CA VAL A 8 -0.57 -5.46 -4.18
C VAL A 8 -0.91 -3.99 -4.15
N PHE A 9 -1.01 -3.38 -2.98
CA PHE A 9 -1.28 -1.96 -2.84
C PHE A 9 -0.52 -1.33 -1.68
N ASP A 10 -0.42 -0.01 -1.77
CA ASP A 10 0.10 0.89 -0.75
C ASP A 10 -0.64 2.23 -0.88
N ILE A 11 -0.73 3.00 0.20
CA ILE A 11 -1.28 4.36 0.19
C ILE A 11 -0.27 5.38 0.69
N GLU A 12 -0.30 6.56 0.09
CA GLU A 12 0.37 7.72 0.65
C GLU A 12 -0.61 8.71 1.25
N THR A 13 -0.22 9.24 2.40
CA THR A 13 -1.10 10.07 3.21
C THR A 13 -0.44 11.33 3.72
N VAL A 14 -1.26 12.34 3.95
CA VAL A 14 -0.88 13.58 4.62
C VAL A 14 -1.78 13.80 5.84
N PRO A 15 -1.36 14.62 6.82
CA PRO A 15 -2.24 14.99 7.91
C PRO A 15 -3.54 15.64 7.41
N ASP A 16 -4.69 15.16 7.92
CA ASP A 16 -5.99 15.80 7.69
C ASP A 16 -6.12 17.02 8.62
N THR A 17 -5.69 18.18 8.11
CA THR A 17 -5.76 19.45 8.84
C THR A 17 -7.18 19.91 9.09
N GLN A 18 -8.16 19.52 8.27
CA GLN A 18 -9.57 19.90 8.45
C GLN A 18 -10.16 19.16 9.66
N SER A 19 -10.03 17.83 9.69
CA SER A 19 -10.50 17.03 10.83
C SER A 19 -9.68 17.33 12.09
N GLY A 20 -8.36 17.49 11.96
CA GLY A 20 -7.47 17.86 13.06
C GLY A 20 -7.83 19.22 13.68
N SER A 21 -8.12 20.23 12.86
CA SER A 21 -8.54 21.55 13.34
C SER A 21 -9.87 21.48 14.10
N THR A 22 -10.83 20.71 13.58
CA THR A 22 -12.14 20.51 14.21
C THR A 22 -12.03 19.78 15.55
N ILE A 23 -11.34 18.63 15.60
CA ILE A 23 -11.26 17.77 16.78
C ILE A 23 -10.49 18.45 17.93
N TYR A 24 -9.46 19.23 17.61
CA TYR A 24 -8.61 19.86 18.60
C TYR A 24 -8.94 21.35 18.84
N ASN A 25 -10.05 21.85 18.28
CA ASN A 25 -10.47 23.25 18.38
C ASN A 25 -9.37 24.24 17.97
N LEU A 26 -8.65 23.94 16.89
CA LEU A 26 -7.52 24.73 16.38
C LEU A 26 -7.96 25.69 15.27
N ALA A 27 -9.11 26.35 15.47
CA ALA A 27 -9.62 27.32 14.52
C ALA A 27 -8.63 28.49 14.34
N ASN A 28 -8.56 29.04 13.14
CA ASN A 28 -7.70 30.17 12.75
C ASN A 28 -6.18 29.90 12.71
N LEU A 29 -5.73 28.65 12.86
CA LEU A 29 -4.33 28.29 12.62
C LEU A 29 -4.05 28.01 11.14
N SER A 30 -2.81 28.22 10.71
CA SER A 30 -2.34 27.77 9.40
C SER A 30 -2.30 26.24 9.33
N GLU A 31 -2.36 25.64 8.13
CA GLU A 31 -2.23 24.18 7.97
C GLU A 31 -0.98 23.63 8.66
N LYS A 32 0.15 24.32 8.52
CA LYS A 32 1.42 23.95 9.14
C LYS A 32 1.33 23.94 10.68
N ASP A 33 0.68 24.94 11.26
CA ASP A 33 0.51 25.03 12.71
C ASP A 33 -0.49 24.00 13.24
N VAL A 34 -1.54 23.68 12.46
CA VAL A 34 -2.46 22.58 12.77
C VAL A 34 -1.69 21.25 12.81
N VAL A 35 -0.88 20.94 11.80
CA VAL A 35 -0.05 19.71 11.78
C VAL A 35 0.88 19.65 12.98
N LYS A 36 1.56 20.76 13.31
CA LYS A 36 2.44 20.83 14.48
C LYS A 36 1.68 20.55 15.79
N ALA A 37 0.49 21.12 15.94
CA ALA A 37 -0.36 20.88 17.10
C ALA A 37 -0.86 19.42 17.16
N MET A 38 -1.24 18.82 16.02
CA MET A 38 -1.64 17.41 15.94
C MET A 38 -0.52 16.47 16.38
N ARG A 39 0.72 16.70 15.90
CA ARG A 39 1.92 15.94 16.31
C ARG A 39 2.21 16.08 17.79
N ALA A 40 2.12 17.30 18.34
CA ALA A 40 2.29 17.55 19.77
C ALA A 40 1.23 16.81 20.60
N LYS A 41 -0.05 16.84 20.19
CA LYS A 41 -1.14 16.10 20.83
C LYS A 41 -0.94 14.60 20.77
N ARG A 42 -0.33 14.09 19.70
CA ARG A 42 0.02 12.67 19.55
C ARG A 42 1.11 12.24 20.53
N ILE A 43 2.16 13.05 20.70
CA ILE A 43 3.19 12.82 21.70
C ILE A 43 2.59 12.87 23.11
N GLU A 44 1.76 13.88 23.42
CA GLU A 44 1.07 14.00 24.71
C GLU A 44 0.25 12.74 25.05
N LYS A 45 -0.44 12.16 24.06
CA LYS A 45 -1.28 10.97 24.23
C LYS A 45 -0.48 9.66 24.33
N THR A 46 0.61 9.51 23.57
CA THR A 46 1.31 8.22 23.44
C THR A 46 2.58 8.14 24.28
N GLY A 47 3.23 9.28 24.53
CA GLY A 47 4.49 9.38 25.26
C GLY A 47 5.75 9.10 24.44
N TYR A 48 5.65 8.59 23.21
CA TYR A 48 6.84 8.13 22.46
C TYR A 48 6.81 8.35 20.94
N THR A 49 5.68 8.73 20.32
CA THR A 49 5.62 8.93 18.87
C THR A 49 4.81 10.17 18.51
N ASP A 50 5.22 10.87 17.46
CA ASP A 50 4.48 11.96 16.83
C ASP A 50 3.71 11.51 15.58
N PHE A 51 3.80 10.23 15.21
CA PHE A 51 3.09 9.66 14.07
C PHE A 51 1.59 9.71 14.30
N ILE A 52 0.91 10.51 13.49
CA ILE A 52 -0.51 10.86 13.65
C ILE A 52 -1.38 9.59 13.59
N ALA A 53 -2.50 9.61 14.30
CA ALA A 53 -3.40 8.45 14.36
C ALA A 53 -4.15 8.27 13.02
N PRO A 54 -4.39 7.03 12.53
CA PRO A 54 -4.93 6.77 11.19
C PRO A 54 -6.17 7.59 10.78
N HIS A 55 -7.13 7.81 11.69
CA HIS A 55 -8.34 8.61 11.44
C HIS A 55 -8.08 10.11 11.16
N LEU A 56 -6.86 10.59 11.36
CA LEU A 56 -6.42 11.97 11.12
C LEU A 56 -5.44 12.08 9.93
N HIS A 57 -5.42 11.06 9.06
CA HIS A 57 -4.72 11.08 7.79
C HIS A 57 -5.73 11.32 6.66
N LYS A 58 -5.26 11.89 5.55
CA LYS A 58 -5.94 12.05 4.28
C LYS A 58 -5.10 11.35 3.20
N ILE A 59 -5.73 10.58 2.33
CA ILE A 59 -5.06 9.87 1.22
C ILE A 59 -4.80 10.85 0.07
N VAL A 60 -3.57 10.80 -0.47
CA VAL A 60 -3.14 11.60 -1.62
C VAL A 60 -2.67 10.74 -2.81
N ALA A 61 -2.32 9.48 -2.56
CA ALA A 61 -2.09 8.50 -3.62
C ALA A 61 -2.49 7.09 -3.15
N ILE A 62 -2.93 6.27 -4.10
CA ILE A 62 -3.09 4.82 -3.93
C ILE A 62 -2.39 4.19 -5.12
N SER A 63 -1.34 3.42 -4.89
CA SER A 63 -0.65 2.68 -5.94
C SER A 63 -0.98 1.21 -5.85
N VAL A 64 -1.02 0.56 -7.01
CA VAL A 64 -1.34 -0.86 -7.11
C VAL A 64 -0.48 -1.58 -8.13
N ALA A 65 -0.18 -2.84 -7.84
CA ALA A 65 0.31 -3.80 -8.82
C ALA A 65 -0.69 -4.95 -8.93
N LEU A 66 -1.25 -5.13 -10.12
CA LEU A 66 -2.21 -6.19 -10.41
C LEU A 66 -1.52 -7.29 -11.22
N GLN A 67 -1.39 -8.45 -10.61
CA GLN A 67 -1.03 -9.69 -11.27
C GLN A 67 -2.31 -10.45 -11.63
N SER A 68 -2.38 -10.92 -12.88
CA SER A 68 -3.43 -11.77 -13.40
C SER A 68 -2.82 -12.94 -14.19
N LYS A 69 -3.65 -13.88 -14.66
CA LYS A 69 -3.17 -15.08 -15.38
C LYS A 69 -2.16 -14.79 -16.50
N SER A 70 -2.36 -13.71 -17.27
CA SER A 70 -1.54 -13.39 -18.45
C SER A 70 -0.89 -12.01 -18.41
N ASP A 71 -1.23 -11.14 -17.46
CA ASP A 71 -0.79 -9.75 -17.46
C ASP A 71 -0.33 -9.33 -16.05
N PHE A 72 0.64 -8.43 -16.01
CA PHE A 72 1.11 -7.74 -14.80
C PHE A 72 1.14 -6.25 -15.11
N ARG A 73 0.57 -5.44 -14.23
CA ARG A 73 0.54 -3.97 -14.37
C ARG A 73 0.83 -3.32 -13.04
N ILE A 74 1.52 -2.18 -13.08
CA ILE A 74 1.73 -1.31 -11.91
C ILE A 74 1.36 0.12 -12.27
N TRP A 75 0.60 0.79 -11.42
CA TRP A 75 0.19 2.18 -11.59
C TRP A 75 -0.39 2.78 -10.31
N SER A 76 -0.36 4.10 -10.17
CA SER A 76 -1.21 4.83 -9.23
C SER A 76 -2.62 5.04 -9.75
N ILE A 77 -3.64 4.76 -8.92
CA ILE A 77 -5.06 4.98 -9.25
C ILE A 77 -5.35 6.47 -9.50
N GLY A 78 -6.27 6.76 -10.43
CA GLY A 78 -6.65 8.14 -10.79
C GLY A 78 -5.54 8.91 -11.52
N THR A 79 -5.68 10.23 -11.57
CA THR A 79 -4.64 11.17 -12.05
C THR A 79 -4.17 12.07 -10.90
N GLU A 80 -3.25 13.00 -11.15
CA GLU A 80 -2.81 13.99 -10.15
C GLU A 80 -3.94 14.96 -9.75
N GLU A 81 -5.00 15.03 -10.56
CA GLU A 81 -6.20 15.85 -10.33
C GLU A 81 -7.35 15.08 -9.66
N SER A 82 -7.24 13.76 -9.53
CA SER A 82 -8.27 12.94 -8.87
C SER A 82 -8.38 13.29 -7.40
N ASP A 83 -9.60 13.49 -6.92
CA ASP A 83 -9.85 13.69 -5.49
C ASP A 83 -9.80 12.36 -4.71
N GLU A 84 -9.67 12.46 -3.39
CA GLU A 84 -9.56 11.30 -2.50
C GLU A 84 -10.77 10.34 -2.61
N LYS A 85 -11.97 10.89 -2.83
CA LYS A 85 -13.19 10.08 -2.94
C LYS A 85 -13.15 9.23 -4.21
N GLU A 86 -12.71 9.81 -5.32
CA GLU A 86 -12.50 9.10 -6.57
C GLU A 86 -11.48 7.97 -6.42
N LEU A 87 -10.36 8.22 -5.73
CA LEU A 87 -9.34 7.20 -5.48
C LEU A 87 -9.92 5.99 -4.72
N LEU A 88 -10.68 6.27 -3.64
CA LEU A 88 -11.32 5.24 -2.81
C LEU A 88 -12.36 4.43 -3.60
N ILE A 89 -13.22 5.10 -4.38
CA ILE A 89 -14.22 4.44 -5.22
C ILE A 89 -13.53 3.47 -6.18
N ARG A 90 -12.53 3.96 -6.93
CA ARG A 90 -11.81 3.15 -7.92
C ARG A 90 -11.05 1.99 -7.28
N PHE A 91 -10.51 2.16 -6.08
CA PHE A 91 -9.88 1.07 -5.33
C PHE A 91 -10.87 -0.06 -5.05
N PHE A 92 -12.04 0.24 -4.49
CA PHE A 92 -13.06 -0.78 -4.21
C PHE A 92 -13.71 -1.37 -5.45
N GLU A 93 -13.93 -0.58 -6.50
CA GLU A 93 -14.38 -1.09 -7.81
C GLU A 93 -13.38 -2.10 -8.40
N GLY A 94 -12.08 -1.86 -8.20
CA GLY A 94 -11.02 -2.82 -8.54
C GLY A 94 -11.18 -4.13 -7.76
N LEU A 95 -11.42 -4.06 -6.45
CA LEU A 95 -11.63 -5.26 -5.63
C LEU A 95 -12.88 -6.04 -6.04
N GLU A 96 -13.97 -5.34 -6.35
CA GLU A 96 -15.21 -5.97 -6.83
C GLU A 96 -15.04 -6.61 -8.19
N LYS A 97 -14.35 -5.94 -9.12
CA LYS A 97 -14.14 -6.44 -10.49
C LYS A 97 -13.22 -7.65 -10.56
N TYR A 98 -12.10 -7.61 -9.83
CA TYR A 98 -11.05 -8.62 -9.94
C TYR A 98 -11.12 -9.71 -8.86
N GLU A 99 -11.90 -9.46 -7.79
CA GLU A 99 -11.97 -10.29 -6.58
C GLU A 99 -10.60 -10.83 -6.11
N PRO A 100 -9.55 -9.98 -6.08
CA PRO A 100 -8.18 -10.46 -5.94
C PRO A 100 -7.88 -10.90 -4.50
N THR A 101 -6.82 -11.67 -4.30
CA THR A 101 -6.10 -11.60 -3.03
C THR A 101 -5.40 -10.24 -2.97
N ILE A 102 -5.66 -9.45 -1.93
CA ILE A 102 -4.93 -8.19 -1.72
C ILE A 102 -3.69 -8.44 -0.88
N VAL A 103 -2.61 -7.73 -1.18
CA VAL A 103 -1.33 -7.82 -0.46
C VAL A 103 -0.86 -6.41 -0.11
N SER A 104 -0.32 -6.25 1.08
CA SER A 104 0.22 -4.98 1.56
C SER A 104 1.42 -5.22 2.47
N TRP A 105 2.20 -4.18 2.74
CA TRP A 105 3.19 -4.16 3.83
C TRP A 105 2.66 -3.30 4.97
N ASN A 106 2.35 -3.88 6.14
CA ASN A 106 1.76 -3.16 7.28
C ASN A 106 0.36 -2.54 7.02
N GLY A 107 -0.30 -2.93 5.93
CA GLY A 107 -1.61 -2.39 5.56
C GLY A 107 -2.72 -2.67 6.55
N MET A 108 -2.62 -3.70 7.40
CA MET A 108 -3.61 -3.95 8.44
C MET A 108 -3.52 -2.95 9.58
N ALA A 109 -2.31 -2.51 9.94
CA ALA A 109 -2.11 -1.59 11.06
C ALA A 109 -2.25 -0.12 10.64
N PHE A 110 -2.10 0.19 9.35
CA PHE A 110 -2.14 1.56 8.85
C PHE A 110 -3.08 1.77 7.66
N ASP A 111 -2.78 1.21 6.49
CA ASP A 111 -3.43 1.55 5.22
C ASP A 111 -4.94 1.30 5.22
N LEU A 112 -5.36 0.08 5.57
CA LEU A 112 -6.77 -0.29 5.64
C LEU A 112 -7.52 0.53 6.68
N PRO A 113 -7.02 0.73 7.93
CA PRO A 113 -7.63 1.68 8.86
C PRO A 113 -7.83 3.08 8.27
N VAL A 114 -6.84 3.66 7.57
CA VAL A 114 -7.00 4.97 6.91
C VAL A 114 -8.08 4.89 5.83
N ILE A 115 -8.01 3.89 4.94
CA ILE A 115 -9.02 3.66 3.89
C ILE A 115 -10.42 3.56 4.50
N HIS A 116 -10.59 2.86 5.63
CA HIS A 116 -11.89 2.72 6.32
C HIS A 116 -12.41 4.07 6.83
N TYR A 117 -11.59 4.83 7.56
CA TYR A 117 -12.00 6.14 8.08
C TYR A 117 -12.28 7.14 6.95
N ARG A 118 -11.50 7.11 5.86
CA ARG A 118 -11.72 8.01 4.72
C ARG A 118 -12.90 7.60 3.87
N SER A 119 -13.19 6.31 3.78
CA SER A 119 -14.44 5.82 3.18
C SER A 119 -15.66 6.25 4.00
N LEU A 120 -15.56 6.17 5.33
CA LEU A 120 -16.60 6.67 6.24
C LEU A 120 -16.82 8.18 6.06
N PHE A 121 -15.74 8.97 6.01
CA PHE A 121 -15.78 10.41 5.79
C PHE A 121 -16.45 10.80 4.46
N HIS A 122 -16.13 10.08 3.36
CA HIS A 122 -16.64 10.38 2.01
C HIS A 122 -17.95 9.68 1.65
N GLY A 123 -18.44 8.78 2.51
CA GLY A 123 -19.61 7.94 2.25
C GLY A 123 -19.39 6.95 1.10
N VAL A 124 -18.19 6.40 0.96
CA VAL A 124 -17.85 5.40 -0.08
C VAL A 124 -18.37 4.03 0.32
N VAL A 125 -19.15 3.42 -0.57
CA VAL A 125 -19.85 2.15 -0.34
C VAL A 125 -19.05 0.99 -0.95
N ALA A 126 -18.77 -0.05 -0.17
CA ALA A 126 -17.94 -1.19 -0.59
C ALA A 126 -18.47 -2.54 -0.04
N PRO A 127 -19.69 -2.98 -0.40
CA PRO A 127 -20.34 -4.13 0.20
C PRO A 127 -19.56 -5.43 0.03
N HIS A 128 -18.93 -5.64 -1.13
CA HIS A 128 -18.09 -6.82 -1.39
C HIS A 128 -16.83 -6.87 -0.53
N TYR A 129 -16.24 -5.71 -0.22
CA TYR A 129 -15.08 -5.62 0.66
C TYR A 129 -15.43 -6.01 2.10
N TRP A 130 -16.56 -5.50 2.59
CA TRP A 130 -17.06 -5.73 3.96
C TRP A 130 -17.79 -7.06 4.15
N ASP A 131 -18.00 -7.84 3.09
CA ASP A 131 -18.70 -9.11 3.20
C ASP A 131 -17.85 -10.14 3.97
N VAL A 132 -18.39 -10.62 5.08
CA VAL A 132 -17.78 -11.64 5.94
C VAL A 132 -18.54 -12.98 5.85
N GLY A 133 -19.29 -13.19 4.78
CA GLY A 133 -20.06 -14.40 4.53
C GLY A 133 -21.58 -14.21 4.51
N HIS A 134 -22.05 -12.96 4.50
CA HIS A 134 -23.47 -12.61 4.43
C HIS A 134 -24.00 -12.64 3.00
N ILE A 135 -23.20 -12.18 2.03
CA ILE A 135 -23.57 -12.16 0.61
C ILE A 135 -23.03 -13.42 -0.07
N LYS A 136 -21.72 -13.68 0.06
CA LYS A 136 -21.04 -14.86 -0.49
C LYS A 136 -20.59 -15.79 0.62
N LYS A 137 -21.18 -16.99 0.70
CA LYS A 137 -20.87 -17.97 1.77
C LYS A 137 -19.38 -18.28 1.91
N ASP A 138 -18.64 -18.32 0.80
CA ASP A 138 -17.19 -18.60 0.79
C ASP A 138 -16.38 -17.56 1.57
N TYR A 139 -16.88 -16.33 1.70
CA TYR A 139 -16.20 -15.25 2.43
C TYR A 139 -16.21 -15.47 3.94
N ARG A 140 -17.02 -16.40 4.45
CA ARG A 140 -16.98 -16.81 5.87
C ARG A 140 -15.59 -17.30 6.31
N PHE A 141 -14.84 -17.90 5.39
CA PHE A 141 -13.52 -18.48 5.67
C PHE A 141 -12.39 -17.80 4.89
N ASN A 142 -12.71 -16.81 4.03
CA ASN A 142 -11.74 -16.14 3.18
C ASN A 142 -12.23 -14.75 2.73
N ASN A 143 -12.29 -13.79 3.66
CA ASN A 143 -12.70 -12.39 3.44
C ASN A 143 -11.53 -11.41 3.66
N TYR A 144 -11.71 -10.14 3.28
CA TYR A 144 -10.70 -9.08 3.41
C TYR A 144 -10.52 -8.52 4.83
N ILE A 145 -11.46 -8.78 5.75
CA ILE A 145 -11.51 -8.12 7.07
C ILE A 145 -10.81 -8.96 8.15
N SER A 146 -10.93 -10.27 8.06
CA SER A 146 -10.47 -11.20 9.07
C SER A 146 -8.95 -11.41 8.96
N ARG A 147 -8.22 -11.08 10.03
CA ARG A 147 -6.75 -11.09 10.08
C ARG A 147 -6.08 -12.39 9.65
N PHE A 148 -6.68 -13.54 9.95
CA PHE A 148 -6.07 -14.85 9.74
C PHE A 148 -6.56 -15.55 8.47
N HIS A 149 -7.12 -14.80 7.53
CA HIS A 149 -7.49 -15.28 6.20
C HIS A 149 -6.44 -14.85 5.16
N TRP A 150 -6.42 -15.51 4.00
CA TRP A 150 -5.42 -15.25 2.94
C TRP A 150 -5.96 -14.39 1.80
N ARG A 151 -7.18 -13.85 1.92
CA ARG A 151 -7.75 -12.91 0.95
C ARG A 151 -7.19 -11.50 1.14
N HIS A 152 -6.75 -11.14 2.35
CA HIS A 152 -5.77 -10.08 2.59
C HIS A 152 -4.51 -10.69 3.19
N ILE A 153 -3.35 -10.44 2.58
CA ILE A 153 -2.04 -10.83 3.08
C ILE A 153 -1.29 -9.56 3.47
N ASP A 154 -1.25 -9.25 4.75
CA ASP A 154 -0.26 -8.31 5.27
C ASP A 154 1.07 -9.04 5.43
N LEU A 155 2.02 -8.77 4.54
CA LEU A 155 3.31 -9.47 4.51
C LEU A 155 4.12 -9.25 5.77
N MET A 156 4.11 -8.03 6.32
CA MET A 156 4.87 -7.72 7.52
C MET A 156 4.32 -8.52 8.71
N ASP A 157 3.00 -8.62 8.84
CA ASP A 157 2.36 -9.38 9.90
C ASP A 157 2.55 -10.89 9.74
N ALA A 158 2.40 -11.41 8.52
CA ALA A 158 2.57 -12.82 8.22
C ALA A 158 4.02 -13.30 8.45
N LEU A 159 5.01 -12.55 7.94
CA LEU A 159 6.43 -12.88 8.10
C LEU A 159 6.91 -12.76 9.55
N ALA A 160 6.33 -11.84 10.32
CA ALA A 160 6.61 -11.69 11.75
C ALA A 160 5.89 -12.74 12.62
N ALA A 161 5.30 -13.79 12.02
CA ALA A 161 4.50 -14.79 12.72
C ALA A 161 3.40 -14.16 13.60
N PHE A 162 2.78 -13.08 13.12
CA PHE A 162 1.75 -12.30 13.79
C PHE A 162 2.20 -11.65 15.11
N GLN A 163 3.51 -11.55 15.34
CA GLN A 163 4.12 -10.94 16.52
C GLN A 163 4.62 -9.53 16.19
N ASN A 164 3.98 -8.50 16.74
CA ASN A 164 4.33 -7.10 16.49
C ASN A 164 5.79 -6.74 16.84
N ARG A 165 6.38 -7.40 17.84
CA ARG A 165 7.80 -7.22 18.22
C ARG A 165 8.80 -7.71 17.17
N ALA A 166 8.35 -8.50 16.20
CA ALA A 166 9.16 -9.04 15.12
C ALA A 166 8.86 -8.38 13.77
N TRP A 167 8.06 -7.31 13.76
CA TRP A 167 7.86 -6.51 12.56
C TRP A 167 9.19 -5.89 12.11
N ALA A 168 9.38 -5.87 10.80
CA ALA A 168 10.55 -5.29 10.15
C ALA A 168 10.10 -4.22 9.14
N PRO A 169 10.85 -3.13 8.98
CA PRO A 169 10.60 -2.14 7.93
C PRO A 169 10.71 -2.72 6.50
N LEU A 170 9.92 -2.19 5.57
CA LEU A 170 9.92 -2.63 4.16
C LEU A 170 11.30 -2.48 3.52
N ASP A 171 12.00 -1.38 3.80
CA ASP A 171 13.31 -1.06 3.25
C ASP A 171 14.41 -1.99 3.76
N GLU A 172 14.34 -2.41 5.03
CA GLU A 172 15.27 -3.40 5.57
C GLU A 172 15.10 -4.76 4.89
N ILE A 173 13.86 -5.21 4.70
CA ILE A 173 13.56 -6.48 4.03
C ILE A 173 13.86 -6.42 2.53
N ALA A 174 13.58 -5.29 1.88
CA ALA A 174 13.94 -5.06 0.49
C ALA A 174 15.46 -5.13 0.30
N SER A 175 16.22 -4.44 1.15
CA SER A 175 17.68 -4.45 1.14
C SER A 175 18.25 -5.85 1.40
N MET A 176 17.67 -6.59 2.35
CA MET A 176 18.05 -7.98 2.64
C MET A 176 17.89 -8.90 1.41
N LEU A 177 16.90 -8.64 0.56
CA LEU A 177 16.64 -9.39 -0.67
C LEU A 177 17.38 -8.85 -1.91
N GLY A 178 18.18 -7.79 -1.74
CA GLY A 178 18.89 -7.11 -2.83
C GLY A 178 17.98 -6.30 -3.75
N LEU A 179 16.76 -5.99 -3.31
CA LEU A 179 15.83 -5.13 -4.06
C LEU A 179 16.31 -3.67 -4.03
N PRO A 180 15.90 -2.82 -5.00
CA PRO A 180 16.28 -1.41 -5.04
C PRO A 180 15.94 -0.62 -3.76
N GLY A 181 14.90 -1.02 -3.02
CA GLY A 181 14.48 -0.33 -1.80
C GLY A 181 13.86 1.05 -2.11
N LYS A 182 14.12 2.05 -1.25
CA LYS A 182 13.55 3.40 -1.37
C LYS A 182 14.21 4.18 -2.51
N SER A 183 13.39 4.74 -3.40
CA SER A 183 13.80 5.63 -4.48
C SER A 183 13.90 7.09 -3.99
N GLY A 184 14.84 7.38 -3.09
CA GLY A 184 15.21 8.76 -2.71
C GLY A 184 14.19 9.59 -1.90
N MET A 185 12.98 9.08 -1.66
CA MET A 185 11.97 9.65 -0.77
C MET A 185 11.71 8.67 0.39
N SER A 186 11.35 9.21 1.56
CA SER A 186 10.86 8.46 2.71
C SER A 186 9.48 8.96 3.15
N GLY A 187 8.72 8.15 3.89
CA GLY A 187 7.40 8.55 4.40
C GLY A 187 7.38 9.86 5.20
N SER A 188 8.50 10.28 5.80
CA SER A 188 8.58 11.60 6.47
C SER A 188 8.60 12.78 5.51
N ASP A 189 8.99 12.57 4.26
CA ASP A 189 9.15 13.61 3.23
C ASP A 189 7.84 13.88 2.48
N VAL A 190 6.84 12.99 2.60
CA VAL A 190 5.56 13.05 1.87
C VAL A 190 4.80 14.34 2.17
N TRP A 191 4.83 14.80 3.42
CA TRP A 191 4.20 16.07 3.79
C TRP A 191 4.86 17.27 3.10
N ASP A 192 6.18 17.31 3.08
CA ASP A 192 6.92 18.42 2.48
C ASP A 192 6.80 18.39 0.94
N ALA A 193 6.84 17.21 0.32
CA ALA A 193 6.55 17.01 -1.09
C ALA A 193 5.13 17.50 -1.45
N TYR A 194 4.13 17.18 -0.62
CA TYR A 194 2.75 17.62 -0.82
C TYR A 194 2.62 19.15 -0.71
N GLN A 195 3.27 19.77 0.27
CA GLN A 195 3.31 21.24 0.41
C GLN A 195 3.98 21.90 -0.80
N ASN A 196 4.97 21.25 -1.41
CA ASN A 196 5.62 21.66 -2.66
C ASN A 196 4.84 21.30 -3.93
N ARG A 197 3.64 20.71 -3.79
CA ARG A 197 2.77 20.26 -4.89
C ARG A 197 3.40 19.16 -5.76
N ASP A 198 4.33 18.39 -5.22
CA ASP A 198 4.97 17.27 -5.91
C ASP A 198 4.17 15.97 -5.75
N LEU A 199 2.92 15.97 -6.24
CA LEU A 199 2.08 14.77 -6.23
C LEU A 199 2.66 13.66 -7.10
N ARG A 200 3.33 14.02 -8.20
CA ARG A 200 4.04 13.04 -9.04
C ARG A 200 5.14 12.31 -8.29
N GLY A 201 5.98 13.02 -7.53
CA GLY A 201 7.02 12.42 -6.69
C GLY A 201 6.43 11.44 -5.67
N ILE A 202 5.34 11.84 -4.99
CA ILE A 202 4.63 10.99 -4.03
C ILE A 202 4.08 9.72 -4.70
N ARG A 203 3.47 9.84 -5.89
CA ARG A 203 2.94 8.70 -6.64
C ARG A 203 4.06 7.75 -7.09
N ASN A 204 5.17 8.28 -7.58
CA ASN A 204 6.34 7.49 -7.95
C ASN A 204 6.93 6.73 -6.74
N TYR A 205 7.01 7.39 -5.58
CA TYR A 205 7.45 6.77 -4.33
C TYR A 205 6.52 5.61 -3.92
N CYS A 206 5.22 5.85 -3.92
CA CYS A 206 4.21 4.84 -3.62
C CYS A 206 4.27 3.64 -4.60
N GLU A 207 4.49 3.88 -5.90
CA GLU A 207 4.70 2.80 -6.87
C GLU A 207 5.97 1.98 -6.58
N CYS A 208 7.05 2.60 -6.10
CA CYS A 208 8.26 1.87 -5.68
C CYS A 208 7.99 0.98 -4.46
N ASP A 209 7.23 1.45 -3.47
CA ASP A 209 6.87 0.66 -2.28
C ASP A 209 5.95 -0.52 -2.65
N VAL A 210 5.00 -0.31 -3.57
CA VAL A 210 4.21 -1.40 -4.17
C VAL A 210 5.09 -2.41 -4.90
N MET A 211 6.07 -1.96 -5.68
CA MET A 211 6.95 -2.86 -6.42
C MET A 211 7.84 -3.69 -5.48
N ASN A 212 8.41 -3.07 -4.45
CA ASN A 212 9.15 -3.78 -3.40
C ASN A 212 8.25 -4.83 -2.73
N THR A 213 7.03 -4.44 -2.35
CA THR A 213 6.06 -5.33 -1.72
C THR A 213 5.68 -6.50 -2.64
N TYR A 214 5.50 -6.27 -3.94
CA TYR A 214 5.20 -7.33 -4.90
C TYR A 214 6.37 -8.31 -5.07
N LEU A 215 7.62 -7.82 -5.17
CA LEU A 215 8.78 -8.70 -5.30
C LEU A 215 9.04 -9.51 -4.02
N ILE A 216 8.81 -8.91 -2.84
CA ILE A 216 8.82 -9.66 -1.56
C ILE A 216 7.70 -10.70 -1.55
N TYR A 217 6.49 -10.35 -2.00
CA TYR A 217 5.37 -11.29 -2.13
C TYR A 217 5.74 -12.50 -3.00
N LEU A 218 6.42 -12.31 -4.13
CA LEU A 218 6.86 -13.44 -4.96
C LEU A 218 7.83 -14.37 -4.22
N ARG A 219 8.74 -13.82 -3.40
CA ARG A 219 9.66 -14.62 -2.55
C ARG A 219 8.90 -15.31 -1.41
N PHE A 220 7.90 -14.65 -0.83
CA PHE A 220 7.02 -15.23 0.16
C PHE A 220 6.24 -16.44 -0.41
N GLU A 221 5.66 -16.31 -1.60
CA GLU A 221 4.97 -17.42 -2.28
C GLU A 221 5.94 -18.54 -2.69
N GLN A 222 7.20 -18.23 -2.97
CA GLN A 222 8.24 -19.22 -3.21
C GLN A 222 8.52 -20.06 -1.95
N ILE A 223 8.73 -19.44 -0.79
CA ILE A 223 8.98 -20.19 0.46
C ILE A 223 7.74 -20.96 0.94
N ARG A 224 6.53 -20.54 0.54
CA ARG A 224 5.28 -21.28 0.77
C ARG A 224 5.09 -22.48 -0.16
N GLY A 225 5.92 -22.61 -1.20
CA GLY A 225 5.78 -23.66 -2.22
C GLY A 225 4.70 -23.39 -3.26
N ASN A 226 4.07 -22.21 -3.25
CA ASN A 226 3.06 -21.81 -4.25
C ASN A 226 3.70 -21.34 -5.56
N LEU A 227 4.97 -20.93 -5.51
CA LEU A 227 5.73 -20.45 -6.66
C LEU A 227 7.08 -21.16 -6.78
N HIS A 228 7.19 -22.09 -7.74
CA HIS A 228 8.48 -22.74 -8.05
C HIS A 228 9.42 -21.81 -8.82
N THR A 229 10.71 -22.13 -8.86
CA THR A 229 11.78 -21.34 -9.51
C THR A 229 11.43 -20.91 -10.93
N ASP A 230 10.96 -21.83 -11.79
CA ASP A 230 10.57 -21.49 -13.17
C ASP A 230 9.35 -20.56 -13.25
N SER A 231 8.45 -20.65 -12.27
CA SER A 231 7.31 -19.74 -12.20
C SER A 231 7.75 -18.36 -11.70
N LEU A 232 8.64 -18.30 -10.71
CA LEU A 232 9.23 -17.06 -10.23
C LEU A 232 9.97 -16.32 -11.35
N SER A 233 10.82 -17.03 -12.10
CA SER A 233 11.54 -16.47 -13.25
C SER A 233 10.59 -15.84 -14.28
N ARG A 234 9.44 -16.49 -14.56
CA ARG A 234 8.40 -15.95 -15.45
C ARG A 234 7.68 -14.73 -14.88
N GLU A 235 7.41 -14.69 -13.58
CA GLU A 235 6.81 -13.49 -12.96
C GLU A 235 7.79 -12.30 -13.01
N LEU A 236 9.10 -12.54 -12.81
CA LEU A 236 10.13 -11.50 -12.96
C LEU A 236 10.23 -10.99 -14.42
N ASP A 237 10.08 -11.87 -15.42
CA ASP A 237 10.01 -11.46 -16.82
C ASP A 237 8.80 -10.56 -17.12
N ARG A 238 7.67 -10.83 -16.46
CA ARG A 238 6.46 -9.98 -16.59
C ARG A 238 6.68 -8.62 -15.98
N VAL A 239 7.31 -8.54 -14.80
CA VAL A 239 7.71 -7.27 -14.17
C VAL A 239 8.60 -6.47 -15.10
N LYS A 240 9.66 -7.09 -15.64
CA LYS A 240 10.57 -6.44 -16.59
C LYS A 240 9.85 -5.96 -17.84
N THR A 241 8.98 -6.79 -18.41
CA THR A 241 8.17 -6.43 -19.58
C THR A 241 7.32 -5.20 -19.29
N GLU A 242 6.71 -5.14 -18.10
CA GLU A 242 5.87 -4.01 -17.71
C GLU A 242 6.67 -2.73 -17.51
N ILE A 243 7.80 -2.78 -16.80
CA ILE A 243 8.66 -1.61 -16.58
C ILE A 243 9.12 -1.03 -17.93
N ASN A 244 9.52 -1.89 -18.86
CA ASN A 244 9.93 -1.47 -20.21
C ASN A 244 8.76 -0.87 -21.01
N ARG A 245 7.53 -1.38 -20.82
CA ARG A 245 6.33 -0.84 -21.45
C ARG A 245 5.94 0.52 -20.88
N ALA A 246 5.94 0.65 -19.56
CA ALA A 246 5.52 1.85 -18.84
C ALA A 246 6.50 3.03 -19.04
N LYS A 247 7.78 2.74 -19.34
CA LYS A 247 8.86 3.74 -19.52
C LYS A 247 8.98 4.69 -18.32
N THR A 248 8.68 4.18 -17.14
CA THR A 248 8.71 4.89 -15.86
C THR A 248 10.12 4.89 -15.29
N GLY A 249 10.75 6.07 -15.26
CA GLY A 249 12.15 6.21 -14.82
C GLY A 249 12.40 5.74 -13.38
N HIS A 250 11.44 5.94 -12.47
CA HIS A 250 11.55 5.57 -11.06
C HIS A 250 11.54 4.05 -10.81
N LEU A 251 11.07 3.25 -11.77
CA LEU A 251 11.04 1.79 -11.65
C LEU A 251 12.21 1.10 -12.35
N ARG A 252 13.14 1.84 -12.96
CA ARG A 252 14.21 1.27 -13.79
C ARG A 252 15.08 0.26 -13.03
N ASP A 253 15.46 0.58 -11.80
CA ASP A 253 16.36 -0.24 -10.99
C ASP A 253 15.74 -1.62 -10.67
N PHE A 254 14.41 -1.73 -10.64
CA PHE A 254 13.72 -3.01 -10.48
C PHE A 254 13.87 -3.92 -11.70
N SER A 255 14.01 -3.36 -12.91
CA SER A 255 14.33 -4.15 -14.11
C SER A 255 15.75 -4.73 -14.01
N GLU A 256 16.71 -3.96 -13.48
CA GLU A 256 18.09 -4.41 -13.30
C GLU A 256 18.18 -5.52 -12.24
N TYR A 257 17.39 -5.40 -11.17
CA TYR A 257 17.20 -6.48 -10.19
C TYR A 257 16.67 -7.78 -10.82
N CYS A 258 15.63 -7.68 -11.67
CA CYS A 258 15.05 -8.87 -12.31
C CYS A 258 16.08 -9.62 -13.17
N ASP A 259 17.04 -8.92 -13.76
CA ASP A 259 18.13 -9.52 -14.53
C ASP A 259 19.19 -10.16 -13.65
N SER A 260 19.61 -9.50 -12.56
CA SER A 260 20.65 -10.03 -11.67
C SER A 260 20.19 -11.26 -10.89
N TYR A 261 18.90 -11.32 -10.51
CA TYR A 261 18.34 -12.46 -9.80
C TYR A 261 18.43 -13.79 -10.58
N LYS A 262 18.44 -13.74 -11.92
CA LYS A 262 18.51 -14.95 -12.76
C LYS A 262 19.91 -15.51 -12.93
N LEU A 263 20.94 -14.75 -12.55
CA LEU A 263 22.34 -15.13 -12.71
C LEU A 263 22.96 -15.80 -11.47
N GLY A 264 22.25 -15.78 -10.33
CA GLY A 264 22.63 -16.42 -9.08
C GLY A 264 21.77 -17.64 -8.75
#